data_AF-A0A9D5W261-F1
#
_entry.id   AF-A0A9D5W261-F1
#
_cell.length_a   1.000
_cell.length_b   1.000
_cell.length_c   1.000
_cell.angle_alpha   90.00
_cell.angle_beta   90.00
_cell.angle_gamma   90.00
#
_symmetry.space_group_name_H-M   'P 1'
#
loop_
_entity.id
_entity.type
_entity.pdbx_description
1 polymer ?
#
loop_
_entity_poly.entity_id
_entity_poly.type
_entity_poly.pdbx_seq_one_letter_code
_entity_poly.pdbx_strand_id
1 'polypeptide(L)'
;MHSTPSFTSVTDLAYGRDPELDAWLLHFMTENNIEYTVDPVNNASPEMLRFMVALGPDRIYTPCSDEMLRYLLDKNLESPLLDDYNTRWNTVRSLIDRFVTGSFAKKKIMSLCEYKIKQAMASPVLIPSRLMKRLNTIFLTQSGLDDPHRERKRVFNRRAGEFIADPFFDRALNYCIPENLNCRSMREMRFELDSLELRRLLCMSTWSEIWERDAYRPTADEMERKLDRAHGDFNKLREMIDPRAAGRLRILYLADASGGVLFDLLAVRTLLRLGHRVVMSLKEGFYFDAPTVWDADSDPVLAKALEGSYFLSDNRASKNELLKVMRENPFVIISDGTRERLNLHRVSVTFARAWKEADLVLAKGPLNYRRLMLTSHKFTRDVICFYRGRFDDLHLAFKPKAEGVRKFTEAEILGKAETIVAQMREARAAGRNVMFYSAIIGSIPHQTDMAIKILNGFIKYLREIMPGTFIVNPAEHFEEGLDGDDLMYMWEKVQRSGQIDVWRFQTHYDIEKSFELMGEKMTAIWAGKDSTYSTGCTKEMHIALSVQAKQPELQIIGPNPEKFFRRREYGIGKFFDAGIE
;
A
#
# COMPACT_ATOMS: atom_id res chain seq x y z
N MET A 1 -8.56 -40.04 4.16
CA MET A 1 -7.87 -38.99 3.37
C MET A 1 -8.92 -38.39 2.46
N HIS A 2 -9.61 -37.34 2.93
CA HIS A 2 -10.48 -36.57 2.04
C HIS A 2 -9.60 -35.79 1.07
N SER A 3 -9.94 -35.85 -0.22
CA SER A 3 -9.29 -35.06 -1.25
C SER A 3 -9.42 -33.59 -0.88
N THR A 4 -8.30 -32.91 -0.66
CA THR A 4 -8.27 -31.45 -0.60
C THR A 4 -9.01 -30.91 -1.83
N PRO A 5 -9.89 -29.90 -1.69
CA PRO A 5 -10.56 -29.31 -2.83
C PRO A 5 -9.54 -28.90 -3.90
N SER A 6 -9.84 -29.11 -5.18
CA SER A 6 -8.93 -28.69 -6.26
C SER A 6 -8.94 -27.17 -6.36
N PHE A 7 -7.98 -26.51 -5.72
CA PHE A 7 -7.78 -25.07 -5.85
C PHE A 7 -6.89 -24.79 -7.05
N THR A 8 -7.36 -23.93 -7.96
CA THR A 8 -6.60 -23.57 -9.16
C THR A 8 -6.08 -22.14 -9.10
N SER A 9 -6.57 -21.35 -8.15
CA SER A 9 -6.38 -19.90 -8.09
C SER A 9 -6.34 -19.40 -6.65
N VAL A 10 -5.56 -18.34 -6.38
CA VAL A 10 -5.53 -17.69 -5.06
C VAL A 10 -6.89 -17.12 -4.65
N THR A 11 -7.78 -16.83 -5.60
CA THR A 11 -9.13 -16.33 -5.33
C THR A 11 -10.10 -17.39 -4.82
N ASP A 12 -9.74 -18.67 -4.93
CA ASP A 12 -10.58 -19.79 -4.47
C ASP A 12 -10.51 -19.95 -2.95
N LEU A 13 -9.50 -19.34 -2.32
CA LEU A 13 -9.26 -19.37 -0.87
C LEU A 13 -10.12 -18.34 -0.14
N ALA A 14 -10.99 -18.83 0.74
CA ALA A 14 -11.81 -18.04 1.64
C ALA A 14 -12.03 -18.80 2.95
N TYR A 15 -12.10 -18.07 4.06
CA TYR A 15 -12.48 -18.63 5.35
C TYR A 15 -13.95 -19.08 5.38
N GLY A 16 -14.29 -19.97 6.31
CA GLY A 16 -15.67 -20.36 6.61
C GLY A 16 -16.27 -21.39 5.65
N ARG A 17 -15.47 -21.95 4.73
CA ARG A 17 -15.92 -23.00 3.80
C ARG A 17 -15.69 -24.40 4.35
N ASP A 18 -14.54 -24.63 4.97
CA ASP A 18 -14.11 -25.93 5.47
C ASP A 18 -13.16 -25.74 6.68
N PRO A 19 -13.45 -26.33 7.85
CA PRO A 19 -12.59 -26.21 9.03
C PRO A 19 -11.14 -26.66 8.81
N GLU A 20 -10.88 -27.68 7.98
CA GLU A 20 -9.52 -28.14 7.69
C GLU A 20 -8.75 -27.12 6.83
N LEU A 21 -9.41 -26.57 5.81
CA LEU A 21 -8.86 -25.47 5.01
C LEU A 21 -8.58 -24.25 5.88
N ASP A 22 -9.52 -23.82 6.72
CA ASP A 22 -9.36 -22.66 7.59
C ASP A 22 -8.16 -22.83 8.54
N ALA A 23 -8.02 -24.02 9.13
CA ALA A 23 -6.87 -24.36 9.97
C ALA A 23 -5.56 -24.31 9.18
N TRP A 24 -5.55 -24.83 7.94
CA TRP A 24 -4.37 -24.74 7.07
C TRP A 24 -4.04 -23.30 6.67
N LEU A 25 -5.04 -22.48 6.35
CA LEU A 25 -4.88 -21.08 6.02
C LEU A 25 -4.29 -20.30 7.19
N LEU A 26 -4.82 -20.49 8.40
CA LEU A 26 -4.25 -19.88 9.61
C LEU A 26 -2.81 -20.34 9.86
N HIS A 27 -2.52 -21.62 9.69
CA HIS A 27 -1.16 -22.14 9.78
C HIS A 27 -0.24 -21.49 8.73
N PHE A 28 -0.69 -21.40 7.47
CA PHE A 28 0.04 -20.75 6.39
C PHE A 28 0.34 -19.28 6.68
N MET A 29 -0.66 -18.51 7.13
CA MET A 29 -0.52 -17.09 7.44
C MET A 29 0.44 -16.85 8.62
N THR A 30 0.33 -17.69 9.66
CA THR A 30 1.20 -17.64 10.85
C THR A 30 2.63 -18.02 10.50
N GLU A 31 2.84 -19.12 9.78
CA GLU A 31 4.18 -19.57 9.36
C GLU A 31 4.83 -18.59 8.38
N ASN A 32 4.05 -17.82 7.62
CA ASN A 32 4.58 -16.76 6.79
C ASN A 32 4.73 -15.43 7.54
N ASN A 33 4.35 -15.35 8.83
CA ASN A 33 4.32 -14.11 9.62
C ASN A 33 3.61 -12.97 8.87
N ILE A 34 2.41 -13.25 8.36
CA ILE A 34 1.53 -12.31 7.65
C ILE A 34 0.12 -12.30 8.26
N GLU A 35 -0.09 -13.00 9.38
CA GLU A 35 -1.33 -12.96 10.14
C GLU A 35 -1.41 -11.67 10.96
N TYR A 36 -2.41 -10.83 10.69
CA TYR A 36 -2.56 -9.54 11.34
C TYR A 36 -2.77 -9.67 12.84
N THR A 37 -3.57 -10.64 13.29
CA THR A 37 -3.90 -10.81 14.72
C THR A 37 -2.67 -11.17 15.57
N VAL A 38 -1.64 -11.77 14.97
CA VAL A 38 -0.38 -12.15 15.63
C VAL A 38 0.62 -11.00 15.69
N ASP A 39 0.73 -10.20 14.63
CA ASP A 39 1.69 -9.07 14.55
C ASP A 39 1.00 -7.82 13.96
N PRO A 40 0.07 -7.19 14.70
CA PRO A 40 -0.78 -6.10 14.20
C PRO A 40 -0.05 -4.76 14.07
N VAL A 41 1.24 -4.72 14.41
CA VAL A 41 2.12 -3.56 14.28
C VAL A 41 2.77 -3.53 12.91
N ASN A 42 3.17 -4.71 12.39
CA ASN A 42 3.89 -4.83 11.13
C ASN A 42 3.07 -5.46 10.00
N ASN A 43 1.95 -6.12 10.32
CA ASN A 43 1.04 -6.66 9.32
C ASN A 43 -0.10 -5.70 9.05
N ALA A 44 -0.49 -5.58 7.78
CA ALA A 44 -1.63 -4.79 7.33
C ALA A 44 -2.92 -5.44 7.82
N SER A 45 -3.84 -4.63 8.35
CA SER A 45 -5.18 -5.11 8.68
C SER A 45 -5.96 -5.48 7.40
N PRO A 46 -7.04 -6.27 7.51
CA PRO A 46 -7.91 -6.55 6.36
C PRO A 46 -8.40 -5.28 5.65
N GLU A 47 -8.67 -4.21 6.38
CA GLU A 47 -9.10 -2.91 5.84
C GLU A 47 -7.97 -2.23 5.07
N MET A 48 -6.76 -2.21 5.64
CA MET A 48 -5.59 -1.66 4.96
C MET A 48 -5.24 -2.45 3.71
N LEU A 49 -5.37 -3.78 3.72
CA LEU A 49 -5.18 -4.61 2.51
C LEU A 49 -6.19 -4.24 1.41
N ARG A 50 -7.44 -3.94 1.78
CA ARG A 50 -8.48 -3.50 0.84
C ARG A 50 -8.18 -2.16 0.19
N PHE A 51 -7.21 -1.38 0.68
CA PHE A 51 -6.71 -0.21 -0.05
C PHE A 51 -6.00 -0.61 -1.35
N MET A 52 -5.41 -1.81 -1.37
CA MET A 52 -4.50 -2.25 -2.43
C MET A 52 -5.07 -3.41 -3.25
N VAL A 53 -5.71 -4.37 -2.59
CA VAL A 53 -6.24 -5.60 -3.19
C VAL A 53 -7.75 -5.59 -3.13
N ALA A 54 -8.41 -5.93 -4.25
CA ALA A 54 -9.85 -6.07 -4.30
C ALA A 54 -10.27 -7.41 -3.65
N LEU A 55 -10.40 -7.40 -2.33
CA LEU A 55 -10.82 -8.54 -1.54
C LEU A 55 -12.30 -8.42 -1.17
N GLY A 56 -13.04 -9.53 -1.29
CA GLY A 56 -14.38 -9.67 -0.73
C GLY A 56 -14.36 -9.99 0.77
N PRO A 57 -15.51 -10.09 1.44
CA PRO A 57 -15.59 -10.67 2.78
C PRO A 57 -14.92 -12.05 2.82
N ASP A 58 -14.19 -12.35 3.90
CA ASP A 58 -13.56 -13.65 4.19
C ASP A 58 -12.51 -14.16 3.18
N ARG A 59 -12.22 -13.39 2.13
CA ARG A 59 -11.14 -13.69 1.18
C ARG A 59 -9.79 -13.22 1.72
N ILE A 60 -8.77 -14.02 1.48
CA ILE A 60 -7.39 -13.71 1.88
C ILE A 60 -6.56 -13.22 0.69
N TYR A 61 -5.53 -12.43 0.99
CA TYR A 61 -4.48 -12.12 0.03
C TYR A 61 -3.28 -13.03 0.27
N THR A 62 -2.81 -13.74 -0.75
CA THR A 62 -1.55 -14.49 -0.68
C THR A 62 -0.46 -13.75 -1.44
N PRO A 63 0.69 -13.44 -0.81
CA PRO A 63 1.76 -12.70 -1.46
C PRO A 63 2.63 -13.66 -2.30
N CYS A 64 2.05 -14.28 -3.33
CA CYS A 64 2.72 -15.16 -4.31
C CYS A 64 1.91 -15.27 -5.63
N SER A 65 2.48 -15.91 -6.64
CA SER A 65 1.75 -16.28 -7.87
C SER A 65 0.82 -17.47 -7.61
N ASP A 66 -0.17 -17.67 -8.49
CA ASP A 66 -1.10 -18.81 -8.39
C ASP A 66 -0.36 -20.14 -8.47
N GLU A 67 0.61 -20.23 -9.38
CA GLU A 67 1.49 -21.39 -9.54
C GLU A 67 2.28 -21.67 -8.24
N MET A 68 2.83 -20.64 -7.61
CA MET A 68 3.57 -20.81 -6.35
C MET A 68 2.66 -21.21 -5.20
N LEU A 69 1.43 -20.66 -5.15
CA LEU A 69 0.45 -21.09 -4.15
C LEU A 69 0.12 -22.57 -4.33
N ARG A 70 -0.07 -23.04 -5.57
CA ARG A 70 -0.36 -24.45 -5.86
C ARG A 70 0.74 -25.36 -5.31
N TYR A 71 2.02 -25.06 -5.56
CA TYR A 71 3.12 -25.84 -4.99
C TYR A 71 3.10 -25.91 -3.46
N LEU A 72 2.70 -24.82 -2.79
CA LEU A 72 2.61 -24.76 -1.32
C LEU A 72 1.37 -25.51 -0.78
N LEU A 73 0.27 -25.51 -1.53
CA LEU A 73 -0.97 -26.23 -1.19
C LEU A 73 -0.84 -27.74 -1.34
N ASP A 74 -0.14 -28.20 -2.38
CA ASP A 74 0.08 -29.62 -2.65
C ASP A 74 1.00 -30.28 -1.61
N LYS A 75 1.61 -29.48 -0.72
CA LYS A 75 2.53 -29.89 0.36
C LYS A 75 3.69 -30.78 -0.13
N ASN A 76 3.93 -30.78 -1.43
CA ASN A 76 4.95 -31.56 -2.09
C ASN A 76 6.07 -30.64 -2.56
N LEU A 77 7.30 -31.05 -2.31
CA LEU A 77 8.48 -30.33 -2.73
C LEU A 77 8.72 -30.57 -4.24
N GLU A 78 7.84 -30.03 -5.09
CA GLU A 78 8.02 -30.07 -6.54
C GLU A 78 9.31 -29.35 -6.94
N SER A 79 9.97 -29.78 -8.03
CA SER A 79 11.26 -29.23 -8.47
C SER A 79 11.31 -27.70 -8.53
N PRO A 80 10.27 -26.99 -9.03
CA PRO A 80 10.29 -25.53 -9.07
C PRO A 80 10.35 -24.86 -7.68
N LEU A 81 9.67 -25.42 -6.67
CA LEU A 81 9.72 -24.89 -5.30
C LEU A 81 11.07 -25.17 -4.65
N LEU A 82 11.63 -26.36 -4.87
CA LEU A 82 12.96 -26.75 -4.41
C LEU A 82 14.04 -25.84 -5.00
N ASP A 83 14.00 -25.61 -6.31
CA ASP A 83 14.92 -24.71 -7.01
C ASP A 83 14.82 -23.29 -6.48
N ASP A 84 13.59 -22.85 -6.18
CA ASP A 84 13.36 -21.56 -5.56
C ASP A 84 14.06 -21.50 -4.19
N TYR A 85 13.83 -22.43 -3.28
CA TYR A 85 14.50 -22.48 -1.97
C TYR A 85 16.02 -22.55 -2.07
N ASN A 86 16.56 -23.41 -2.94
CA ASN A 86 17.99 -23.55 -3.18
C ASN A 86 18.62 -22.25 -3.68
N THR A 87 17.93 -21.51 -4.55
CA THR A 87 18.37 -20.20 -4.99
C THR A 87 18.49 -19.22 -3.82
N ARG A 88 17.52 -19.22 -2.89
CA ARG A 88 17.56 -18.33 -1.71
C ARG A 88 18.72 -18.72 -0.80
N TRP A 89 18.95 -20.01 -0.62
CA TRP A 89 20.08 -20.52 0.16
C TRP A 89 21.41 -20.05 -0.39
N ASN A 90 21.66 -20.32 -1.67
CA ASN A 90 22.91 -19.98 -2.34
C ASN A 90 23.19 -18.48 -2.28
N THR A 91 22.14 -17.66 -2.40
CA THR A 91 22.23 -16.20 -2.29
C THR A 91 22.72 -15.79 -0.89
N VAL A 92 22.10 -16.29 0.18
CA VAL A 92 22.49 -15.93 1.56
C VAL A 92 23.84 -16.54 1.93
N ARG A 93 24.14 -17.74 1.45
CA ARG A 93 25.47 -18.36 1.60
C ARG A 93 26.55 -17.46 1.02
N SER A 94 26.35 -16.95 -0.19
CA SER A 94 27.28 -16.01 -0.82
C SER A 94 27.45 -14.72 -0.03
N LEU A 95 26.38 -14.17 0.57
CA LEU A 95 26.49 -13.01 1.46
C LEU A 95 27.33 -13.31 2.71
N ILE A 96 27.05 -14.44 3.38
CA ILE A 96 27.78 -14.88 4.57
C ILE A 96 29.26 -15.06 4.21
N ASP A 97 29.54 -15.73 3.09
CA ASP A 97 30.90 -16.01 2.65
C ASP A 97 31.73 -14.76 2.37
N ARG A 98 31.08 -13.73 1.82
CA ARG A 98 31.73 -12.50 1.37
C ARG A 98 31.88 -11.45 2.48
N PHE A 99 30.91 -11.32 3.36
CA PHE A 99 30.81 -10.16 4.27
C PHE A 99 31.03 -10.49 5.75
N VAL A 100 30.94 -11.75 6.17
CA VAL A 100 31.14 -12.13 7.57
C VAL A 100 32.60 -12.48 7.81
N THR A 101 33.25 -11.73 8.70
CA THR A 101 34.63 -12.01 9.15
C THR A 101 34.63 -12.95 10.36
N GLY A 102 35.61 -13.85 10.43
CA GLY A 102 35.80 -14.77 11.56
C GLY A 102 35.10 -16.12 11.36
N SER A 103 35.86 -17.20 11.58
CA SER A 103 35.42 -18.58 11.32
C SER A 103 34.23 -19.01 12.19
N PHE A 104 34.22 -18.59 13.47
CA PHE A 104 33.14 -18.93 14.40
C PHE A 104 31.81 -18.25 14.02
N ALA A 105 31.81 -16.94 13.81
CA ALA A 105 30.61 -16.18 13.43
C ALA A 105 30.03 -16.69 12.11
N LYS A 106 30.90 -16.91 11.12
CA LYS A 106 30.53 -17.48 9.82
C LYS A 106 29.85 -18.84 9.97
N LYS A 107 30.45 -19.77 10.73
CA LYS A 107 29.88 -21.10 10.98
C LYS A 107 28.54 -21.02 11.72
N LYS A 108 28.45 -20.18 12.75
CA LYS A 108 27.20 -19.97 13.51
C LYS A 108 26.06 -19.48 12.61
N ILE A 109 26.28 -18.43 11.81
CA ILE A 109 25.26 -17.86 10.93
C ILE A 109 24.87 -18.88 9.85
N MET A 110 25.86 -19.56 9.26
CA MET A 110 25.63 -20.59 8.26
C MET A 110 24.74 -21.70 8.80
N SER A 111 25.10 -22.30 9.94
CA SER A 111 24.32 -23.38 10.57
C SER A 111 22.91 -22.92 10.95
N LEU A 112 22.74 -21.70 11.46
CA LEU A 112 21.41 -21.17 11.78
C LEU A 112 20.52 -21.05 10.54
N CYS A 113 21.05 -20.53 9.44
CA CYS A 113 20.35 -20.47 8.17
C CYS A 113 20.07 -21.88 7.58
N GLU A 114 21.01 -22.82 7.70
CA GLU A 114 20.82 -24.23 7.31
C GLU A 114 19.66 -24.88 8.05
N TYR A 115 19.53 -24.65 9.36
CA TYR A 115 18.40 -25.18 10.12
C TYR A 115 17.06 -24.62 9.61
N LYS A 116 17.00 -23.33 9.29
CA LYS A 116 15.78 -22.70 8.79
C LYS A 116 15.38 -23.17 7.39
N ILE A 117 16.33 -23.41 6.50
CA ILE A 117 15.99 -23.96 5.18
C ILE A 117 15.58 -25.43 5.26
N LYS A 118 16.26 -26.25 6.08
CA LYS A 118 15.86 -27.64 6.31
C LYS A 118 14.43 -27.72 6.86
N GLN A 119 14.07 -26.83 7.77
CA GLN A 119 12.70 -26.72 8.27
C GLN A 119 11.71 -26.37 7.15
N ALA A 120 12.02 -25.41 6.28
CA ALA A 120 11.16 -25.01 5.17
C ALA A 120 11.02 -26.11 4.09
N MET A 121 12.05 -26.93 3.89
CA MET A 121 12.02 -28.08 2.98
C MET A 121 11.23 -29.26 3.56
N ALA A 122 11.31 -29.47 4.88
CA ALA A 122 10.58 -30.55 5.56
C ALA A 122 9.07 -30.28 5.65
N SER A 123 8.67 -29.02 5.76
CA SER A 123 7.26 -28.60 5.74
C SER A 123 7.09 -27.42 4.76
N PRO A 124 6.80 -27.68 3.48
CA PRO A 124 6.78 -26.66 2.42
C PRO A 124 5.50 -25.80 2.46
N VAL A 125 5.39 -24.96 3.50
CA VAL A 125 4.31 -23.97 3.68
C VAL A 125 4.83 -22.53 3.55
N LEU A 126 6.14 -22.34 3.65
CA LEU A 126 6.78 -21.03 3.70
C LEU A 126 7.01 -20.46 2.29
N ILE A 127 6.44 -19.31 1.98
CA ILE A 127 6.65 -18.65 0.69
C ILE A 127 8.15 -18.36 0.52
N PRO A 128 8.79 -18.67 -0.64
CA PRO A 128 10.22 -18.48 -0.83
C PRO A 128 10.73 -17.05 -0.56
N SER A 129 9.91 -16.01 -0.81
CA SER A 129 10.27 -14.63 -0.45
C SER A 129 10.29 -14.38 1.06
N ARG A 130 9.42 -15.06 1.82
CA ARG A 130 9.38 -15.00 3.28
C ARG A 130 10.53 -15.78 3.92
N LEU A 131 10.90 -16.92 3.33
CA LEU A 131 12.15 -17.61 3.67
C LEU A 131 13.34 -16.67 3.48
N MET A 132 13.45 -16.00 2.32
CA MET A 132 14.53 -15.05 2.09
C MET A 132 14.58 -13.93 3.14
N LYS A 133 13.42 -13.37 3.51
CA LYS A 133 13.34 -12.36 4.58
C LYS A 133 13.86 -12.90 5.91
N ARG A 134 13.50 -14.12 6.30
CA ARG A 134 14.01 -14.77 7.52
C ARG A 134 15.53 -14.93 7.48
N LEU A 135 16.06 -15.48 6.38
CA LEU A 135 17.50 -15.71 6.20
C LEU A 135 18.30 -14.40 6.19
N ASN A 136 17.82 -13.38 5.46
CA ASN A 136 18.45 -12.06 5.46
C ASN A 136 18.43 -11.41 6.85
N THR A 137 17.33 -11.56 7.60
CA THR A 137 17.23 -11.00 8.95
C THR A 137 18.24 -11.66 9.89
N ILE A 138 18.38 -13.00 9.82
CA ILE A 138 19.42 -13.73 10.57
C ILE A 138 20.81 -13.20 10.21
N PHE A 139 21.11 -13.11 8.91
CA PHE A 139 22.40 -12.63 8.44
C PHE A 139 22.71 -11.22 8.94
N LEU A 140 21.80 -10.25 8.79
CA LEU A 140 22.03 -8.86 9.22
C LEU A 140 22.19 -8.77 10.74
N THR A 141 21.25 -9.33 11.51
CA THR A 141 21.26 -9.23 12.97
C THR A 141 22.48 -9.92 13.61
N GLN A 142 22.93 -11.05 13.04
CA GLN A 142 24.08 -11.77 13.59
C GLN A 142 25.43 -11.26 13.07
N SER A 143 25.47 -10.60 11.92
CA SER A 143 26.71 -9.98 11.39
C SER A 143 26.93 -8.55 11.90
N GLY A 144 25.88 -7.87 12.34
CA GLY A 144 25.94 -6.45 12.72
C GLY A 144 26.05 -5.50 11.51
N LEU A 145 25.83 -6.00 10.29
CA LEU A 145 25.84 -5.19 9.07
C LEU A 145 24.45 -4.60 8.82
N ASP A 146 24.40 -3.33 8.43
CA ASP A 146 23.14 -2.67 8.04
C ASP A 146 22.80 -2.88 6.56
N ASP A 147 23.77 -2.62 5.67
CA ASP A 147 23.62 -2.77 4.22
C ASP A 147 24.94 -3.26 3.57
N PRO A 148 25.06 -4.58 3.32
CA PRO A 148 26.24 -5.15 2.66
C PRO A 148 26.41 -4.73 1.19
N HIS A 149 25.34 -4.33 0.50
CA HIS A 149 25.41 -3.94 -0.91
C HIS A 149 25.57 -2.44 -1.10
N ARG A 150 25.70 -1.63 -0.04
CA ARG A 150 25.83 -0.17 -0.12
C ARG A 150 26.84 0.29 -1.17
N GLU A 151 28.07 -0.22 -1.11
CA GLU A 151 29.10 0.18 -2.09
C GLU A 151 28.81 -0.35 -3.50
N ARG A 152 28.24 -1.54 -3.63
CA ARG A 152 27.82 -2.10 -4.93
C ARG A 152 26.75 -1.21 -5.57
N LYS A 153 25.75 -0.77 -4.80
CA LYS A 153 24.70 0.15 -5.27
C LYS A 153 25.29 1.50 -5.71
N ARG A 154 26.25 2.05 -4.95
CA ARG A 154 26.97 3.28 -5.32
C ARG A 154 27.72 3.14 -6.65
N VAL A 155 28.42 2.02 -6.84
CA VAL A 155 29.09 1.72 -8.12
C VAL A 155 28.08 1.64 -9.26
N PHE A 156 26.92 1.02 -9.04
CA PHE A 156 25.87 0.91 -10.05
C PHE A 156 25.29 2.27 -10.44
N ASN A 157 24.93 3.09 -9.45
CA ASN A 157 24.46 4.45 -9.68
C ASN A 157 25.53 5.30 -10.37
N ARG A 158 26.80 5.20 -9.95
CA ARG A 158 27.90 5.93 -10.61
C ARG A 158 28.02 5.57 -12.09
N ARG A 159 28.06 4.29 -12.43
CA ARG A 159 28.17 3.84 -13.84
C ARG A 159 26.96 4.25 -14.69
N ALA A 160 25.75 4.14 -14.14
CA ALA A 160 24.55 4.62 -14.81
C ALA A 160 24.58 6.15 -14.99
N GLY A 161 25.04 6.90 -13.99
CA GLY A 161 25.19 8.36 -14.05
C GLY A 161 26.24 8.80 -15.07
N GLU A 162 27.39 8.11 -15.15
CA GLU A 162 28.41 8.31 -16.17
C GLU A 162 27.85 8.07 -17.59
N PHE A 163 27.04 7.03 -17.77
CA PHE A 163 26.39 6.76 -19.06
C PHE A 163 25.36 7.82 -19.42
N ILE A 164 24.54 8.27 -18.47
CA ILE A 164 23.56 9.35 -18.67
C ILE A 164 24.25 10.67 -19.05
N ALA A 165 25.44 10.93 -18.51
CA ALA A 165 26.24 12.11 -18.83
C ALA A 165 26.99 12.01 -20.17
N ASP A 166 27.03 10.84 -20.81
CA ASP A 166 27.70 10.63 -22.09
C ASP A 166 26.91 11.31 -23.23
N PRO A 167 27.55 12.11 -24.10
CA PRO A 167 26.88 12.67 -25.28
C PRO A 167 26.21 11.62 -26.19
N PHE A 168 26.68 10.37 -26.16
CA PHE A 168 26.03 9.26 -26.86
C PHE A 168 24.61 8.99 -26.34
N PHE A 169 24.40 9.06 -25.02
CA PHE A 169 23.08 8.86 -24.42
C PHE A 169 22.10 9.91 -24.92
N ASP A 170 22.49 11.19 -24.95
CA ASP A 170 21.65 12.27 -25.44
C ASP A 170 21.25 12.07 -26.91
N ARG A 171 22.21 11.72 -27.78
CA ARG A 171 21.93 11.41 -29.19
C ARG A 171 20.95 10.25 -29.33
N ALA A 172 21.13 9.19 -28.56
CA ALA A 172 20.29 8.01 -28.67
C ALA A 172 18.88 8.21 -28.08
N LEU A 173 18.77 8.93 -26.97
CA LEU A 173 17.48 9.24 -26.34
C LEU A 173 16.66 10.19 -27.22
N ASN A 174 17.30 11.18 -27.85
CA ASN A 174 16.62 12.23 -28.62
C ASN A 174 16.54 11.95 -30.13
N TYR A 175 17.02 10.79 -30.61
CA TYR A 175 16.93 10.42 -32.03
C TYR A 175 15.47 10.35 -32.51
N CYS A 176 15.08 11.22 -33.44
CA CYS A 176 13.72 11.23 -33.99
C CYS A 176 13.66 10.41 -35.28
N ILE A 177 12.68 9.51 -35.39
CA ILE A 177 12.38 8.79 -36.63
C ILE A 177 11.24 9.55 -37.34
N PRO A 178 11.51 10.25 -38.46
CA PRO A 178 10.53 11.15 -39.08
C PRO A 178 9.24 10.46 -39.51
N GLU A 179 9.33 9.18 -39.92
CA GLU A 179 8.23 8.38 -40.43
C GLU A 179 7.14 8.07 -39.38
N ASN A 180 7.47 8.20 -38.08
CA ASN A 180 6.55 7.90 -36.97
C ASN A 180 5.85 9.13 -36.38
N LEU A 181 6.10 10.34 -36.90
CA LEU A 181 5.57 11.60 -36.36
C LEU A 181 4.40 12.15 -37.18
N ASN A 182 3.30 11.38 -37.28
CA ASN A 182 2.04 11.88 -37.87
C ASN A 182 1.23 12.64 -36.81
N CYS A 183 1.52 13.93 -36.61
CA CYS A 183 0.84 14.80 -35.64
C CYS A 183 0.07 15.94 -36.33
N ARG A 184 -1.14 16.27 -35.85
CA ARG A 184 -1.97 17.36 -36.39
C ARG A 184 -1.80 18.68 -35.65
N SER A 185 -1.16 18.67 -34.48
CA SER A 185 -0.82 19.89 -33.74
C SER A 185 0.48 19.77 -32.94
N MET A 186 1.05 20.92 -32.56
CA MET A 186 2.24 21.00 -31.71
C MET A 186 2.05 20.29 -30.36
N ARG A 187 0.83 20.28 -29.82
CA ARG A 187 0.52 19.59 -28.56
C ARG A 187 0.60 18.07 -28.72
N GLU A 188 0.13 17.54 -29.85
CA GLU A 188 0.22 16.10 -30.13
C GLU A 188 1.68 15.71 -30.35
N MET A 189 2.43 16.51 -31.10
CA MET A 189 3.85 16.27 -31.35
C MET A 189 4.66 16.20 -30.06
N ARG A 190 4.44 17.13 -29.12
CA ARG A 190 5.10 17.09 -27.80
C ARG A 190 4.78 15.80 -27.05
N PHE A 191 3.52 15.39 -27.05
CA PHE A 191 3.10 14.15 -26.40
C PHE A 191 3.73 12.90 -27.03
N GLU A 192 3.82 12.84 -28.36
CA GLU A 192 4.48 11.70 -29.03
C GLU A 192 5.97 11.64 -28.71
N LEU A 193 6.64 12.80 -28.65
CA LEU A 193 8.05 12.88 -28.26
C LEU A 193 8.26 12.46 -26.80
N ASP A 194 7.46 12.98 -25.87
CA ASP A 194 7.50 12.60 -24.45
C ASP A 194 7.21 11.09 -24.26
N SER A 195 6.25 10.55 -25.01
CA SER A 195 5.91 9.12 -24.97
C SER A 195 7.05 8.24 -25.50
N LEU A 196 7.71 8.67 -26.57
CA LEU A 196 8.88 7.98 -27.12
C LEU A 196 10.06 8.03 -26.14
N GLU A 197 10.32 9.20 -25.55
CA GLU A 197 11.34 9.38 -24.52
C GLU A 197 11.08 8.45 -23.33
N LEU A 198 9.84 8.42 -22.83
CA LEU A 198 9.44 7.52 -21.74
C LEU A 198 9.68 6.05 -22.10
N ARG A 199 9.29 5.61 -23.30
CA ARG A 199 9.55 4.23 -23.77
C ARG A 199 11.02 3.87 -23.67
N ARG A 200 11.88 4.76 -24.17
CA ARG A 200 13.33 4.56 -24.20
C ARG A 200 13.91 4.52 -22.79
N LEU A 201 13.46 5.41 -21.91
CA LEU A 201 13.88 5.45 -20.51
C LEU A 201 13.46 4.19 -19.75
N LEU A 202 12.22 3.70 -19.93
CA LEU A 202 11.78 2.43 -19.34
C LEU A 202 12.59 1.24 -19.86
N CYS A 203 12.96 1.24 -21.15
CA CYS A 203 13.84 0.22 -21.71
C CYS A 203 15.22 0.25 -21.03
N MET A 204 15.88 1.40 -21.01
CA MET A 204 17.22 1.57 -20.43
C MET A 204 17.24 1.30 -18.93
N SER A 205 16.17 1.65 -18.22
CA SER A 205 16.07 1.40 -16.79
C SER A 205 16.06 -0.10 -16.45
N THR A 206 15.77 -0.98 -17.42
CA THR A 206 15.83 -2.44 -17.25
C THR A 206 17.12 -3.08 -17.77
N TRP A 207 18.02 -2.31 -18.39
CA TRP A 207 19.25 -2.81 -19.04
C TRP A 207 20.42 -2.87 -18.04
N SER A 208 20.49 -3.94 -17.26
CA SER A 208 21.43 -4.03 -16.13
C SER A 208 22.91 -4.02 -16.51
N GLU A 209 23.27 -4.48 -17.70
CA GLU A 209 24.66 -4.50 -18.16
C GLU A 209 25.31 -3.10 -18.15
N ILE A 210 24.52 -2.02 -18.31
CA ILE A 210 25.01 -0.64 -18.25
C ILE A 210 25.71 -0.34 -16.92
N TRP A 211 25.22 -0.90 -15.81
CA TRP A 211 25.77 -0.65 -14.47
C TRP A 211 26.44 -1.86 -13.83
N GLU A 212 26.08 -3.08 -14.21
CA GLU A 212 26.67 -4.30 -13.67
C GLU A 212 28.05 -4.59 -14.26
N ARG A 213 28.24 -4.38 -15.57
CA ARG A 213 29.51 -4.64 -16.25
C ARG A 213 30.41 -3.42 -16.19
N ASP A 214 31.67 -3.64 -15.84
CA ASP A 214 32.65 -2.57 -15.81
C ASP A 214 32.97 -2.09 -17.22
N ALA A 215 33.09 -0.77 -17.42
CA ALA A 215 33.39 -0.12 -18.69
C ALA A 215 32.45 -0.50 -19.88
N TYR A 216 31.29 -1.13 -19.64
CA TYR A 216 30.35 -1.43 -20.71
C TYR A 216 29.64 -0.16 -21.17
N ARG A 217 29.52 -0.01 -22.49
CA ARG A 217 28.77 1.05 -23.16
C ARG A 217 28.00 0.44 -24.33
N PRO A 218 26.66 0.60 -24.39
CA PRO A 218 25.88 0.23 -25.55
C PRO A 218 26.39 0.90 -26.83
N THR A 219 26.47 0.13 -27.91
CA THR A 219 26.63 0.64 -29.26
C THR A 219 25.30 1.17 -29.81
N ALA A 220 25.35 1.99 -30.87
CA ALA A 220 24.14 2.48 -31.54
C ALA A 220 23.24 1.31 -32.01
N ASP A 221 23.84 0.30 -32.64
CA ASP A 221 23.13 -0.88 -33.15
C ASP A 221 22.52 -1.74 -32.03
N GLU A 222 23.18 -1.86 -30.87
CA GLU A 222 22.58 -2.52 -29.71
C GLU A 222 21.38 -1.73 -29.19
N MET A 223 21.50 -0.40 -29.16
CA MET A 223 20.45 0.48 -28.68
C MET A 223 19.22 0.44 -29.56
N GLU A 224 19.38 0.59 -30.87
CA GLU A 224 18.30 0.49 -31.85
C GLU A 224 17.60 -0.88 -31.73
N ARG A 225 18.36 -1.98 -31.78
CA ARG A 225 17.80 -3.33 -31.61
C ARG A 225 17.05 -3.51 -30.29
N LYS A 226 17.56 -3.00 -29.17
CA LYS A 226 16.89 -3.16 -27.87
C LYS A 226 15.64 -2.28 -27.72
N LEU A 227 15.65 -1.08 -28.31
CA LEU A 227 14.51 -0.17 -28.29
C LEU A 227 13.37 -0.66 -29.19
N ASP A 228 13.71 -1.31 -30.30
CA ASP A 228 12.74 -1.93 -31.23
C ASP A 228 12.14 -3.21 -30.66
N ARG A 229 12.90 -3.97 -29.86
CA ARG A 229 12.46 -5.18 -29.16
C ARG A 229 11.68 -4.87 -27.87
N ALA A 230 10.59 -4.14 -28.02
CA ALA A 230 9.58 -3.97 -26.97
C ALA A 230 8.34 -4.79 -27.29
N HIS A 231 7.95 -5.67 -26.36
CA HIS A 231 6.74 -6.46 -26.39
C HIS A 231 5.76 -5.98 -25.30
N GLY A 232 4.48 -6.16 -25.57
CA GLY A 232 3.41 -5.82 -24.62
C GLY A 232 2.82 -4.43 -24.80
N ASP A 233 2.01 -4.02 -23.83
CA ASP A 233 1.00 -2.97 -24.00
C ASP A 233 1.54 -1.54 -23.82
N PHE A 234 2.62 -1.17 -24.52
CA PHE A 234 3.13 0.22 -24.45
C PHE A 234 2.09 1.24 -24.94
N ASN A 235 1.28 0.87 -25.93
CA ASN A 235 0.16 1.69 -26.38
C ASN A 235 -0.84 1.94 -25.25
N LYS A 236 -1.06 0.97 -24.35
CA LYS A 236 -1.95 1.16 -23.21
C LYS A 236 -1.38 2.15 -22.22
N LEU A 237 -0.08 2.06 -21.92
CA LEU A 237 0.60 3.06 -21.09
C LEU A 237 0.46 4.45 -21.71
N ARG A 238 0.74 4.59 -23.01
CA ARG A 238 0.60 5.83 -23.78
C ARG A 238 -0.82 6.39 -23.68
N GLU A 239 -1.85 5.58 -23.91
CA GLU A 239 -3.26 6.00 -23.77
C GLU A 239 -3.58 6.51 -22.36
N MET A 240 -3.10 5.83 -21.32
CA MET A 240 -3.38 6.19 -19.94
C MET A 240 -2.70 7.50 -19.52
N ILE A 241 -1.46 7.73 -19.95
CA ILE A 241 -0.69 8.93 -19.59
C ILE A 241 -0.97 10.10 -20.54
N ASP A 242 -1.88 9.96 -21.51
CA ASP A 242 -2.22 11.08 -22.37
C ASP A 242 -3.02 12.14 -21.58
N PRO A 243 -2.46 13.33 -21.32
CA PRO A 243 -3.14 14.36 -20.55
C PRO A 243 -4.37 14.91 -21.29
N ARG A 244 -4.53 14.63 -22.59
CA ARG A 244 -5.72 14.99 -23.39
C ARG A 244 -6.89 14.04 -23.15
N ALA A 245 -6.62 12.78 -22.82
CA ALA A 245 -7.64 11.74 -22.68
C ALA A 245 -8.03 11.47 -21.22
N ALA A 246 -7.03 11.32 -20.33
CA ALA A 246 -7.24 10.85 -18.97
C ALA A 246 -7.02 11.93 -17.88
N GLY A 247 -6.66 13.15 -18.28
CA GLY A 247 -6.33 14.23 -17.36
C GLY A 247 -5.07 13.94 -16.54
N ARG A 248 -4.91 14.66 -15.42
CA ARG A 248 -3.76 14.51 -14.54
C ARG A 248 -3.89 13.26 -13.66
N LEU A 249 -2.95 12.33 -13.85
CA LEU A 249 -2.81 11.14 -13.00
C LEU A 249 -1.90 11.36 -11.77
N ARG A 250 -2.20 10.62 -10.71
CA ARG A 250 -1.30 10.30 -9.60
C ARG A 250 -0.71 8.90 -9.83
N ILE A 251 0.60 8.79 -9.95
CA ILE A 251 1.28 7.54 -10.30
C ILE A 251 2.10 7.07 -9.10
N LEU A 252 1.87 5.85 -8.63
CA LEU A 252 2.77 5.17 -7.69
C LEU A 252 3.83 4.39 -8.47
N TYR A 253 5.08 4.81 -8.40
CA TYR A 253 6.21 4.21 -9.10
C TYR A 253 6.98 3.28 -8.17
N LEU A 254 7.07 1.99 -8.51
CA LEU A 254 7.84 1.00 -7.74
C LEU A 254 9.18 0.74 -8.43
N ALA A 255 10.25 1.29 -7.86
CA ALA A 255 11.61 1.03 -8.33
C ALA A 255 12.05 -0.42 -8.03
N ASP A 256 12.99 -0.94 -8.82
CA ASP A 256 13.47 -2.33 -8.70
C ASP A 256 14.92 -2.41 -8.17
N ALA A 257 15.87 -1.79 -8.88
CA ALA A 257 17.29 -1.90 -8.59
C ALA A 257 18.05 -0.57 -8.79
N SER A 258 19.12 -0.41 -8.01
CA SER A 258 20.12 0.67 -8.15
C SER A 258 20.84 0.56 -9.50
N GLY A 259 21.37 1.67 -9.99
CA GLY A 259 21.77 1.86 -11.38
C GLY A 259 20.56 2.18 -12.25
N GLY A 260 19.62 1.23 -12.35
CA GLY A 260 18.37 1.40 -13.08
C GLY A 260 17.50 2.56 -12.57
N VAL A 261 17.55 2.86 -11.26
CA VAL A 261 16.79 3.95 -10.63
C VAL A 261 17.11 5.33 -11.22
N LEU A 262 18.31 5.56 -11.75
CA LEU A 262 18.65 6.86 -12.36
C LEU A 262 17.86 7.12 -13.65
N PHE A 263 17.65 6.07 -14.46
CA PHE A 263 16.76 6.16 -15.63
C PHE A 263 15.30 6.25 -15.21
N ASP A 264 14.90 5.58 -14.11
CA ASP A 264 13.57 5.72 -13.54
C ASP A 264 13.29 7.19 -13.15
N LEU A 265 14.26 7.89 -12.57
CA LEU A 265 14.13 9.30 -12.20
C LEU A 265 13.99 10.22 -13.43
N LEU A 266 14.68 9.91 -14.54
CA LEU A 266 14.44 10.60 -15.81
C LEU A 266 13.03 10.32 -16.34
N ALA A 267 12.57 9.06 -16.30
CA ALA A 267 11.21 8.69 -16.71
C ALA A 267 10.15 9.43 -15.86
N VAL A 268 10.40 9.57 -14.56
CA VAL A 268 9.57 10.37 -13.67
C VAL A 268 9.56 11.83 -14.10
N ARG A 269 10.69 12.45 -14.45
CA ARG A 269 10.73 13.83 -14.97
C ARG A 269 9.89 13.98 -16.24
N THR A 270 9.92 13.00 -17.14
CA THR A 270 9.04 12.96 -18.33
C THR A 270 7.56 12.92 -17.92
N LEU A 271 7.18 12.07 -16.98
CA LEU A 271 5.80 12.01 -16.44
C LEU A 271 5.36 13.33 -15.78
N LEU A 272 6.26 14.01 -15.06
CA LEU A 272 5.99 15.31 -14.46
C LEU A 272 5.81 16.41 -15.52
N ARG A 273 6.60 16.41 -16.61
CA ARG A 273 6.41 17.34 -17.74
C ARG A 273 5.08 17.13 -18.45
N LEU A 274 4.62 15.88 -18.55
CA LEU A 274 3.28 15.54 -19.04
C LEU A 274 2.15 16.01 -18.10
N GLY A 275 2.49 16.51 -16.91
CA GLY A 275 1.57 17.11 -15.95
C GLY A 275 1.08 16.16 -14.85
N HIS A 276 1.59 14.92 -14.81
CA HIS A 276 1.26 13.94 -13.77
C HIS A 276 1.97 14.26 -12.44
N ARG A 277 1.50 13.62 -11.37
CA ARG A 277 2.19 13.61 -10.07
C ARG A 277 2.69 12.21 -9.79
N VAL A 278 3.88 12.09 -9.21
CA VAL A 278 4.51 10.80 -8.96
C VAL A 278 4.85 10.65 -7.49
N VAL A 279 4.48 9.49 -6.93
CA VAL A 279 5.00 8.99 -5.66
C VAL A 279 5.92 7.84 -5.99
N MET A 280 7.23 7.94 -5.72
CA MET A 280 8.16 6.83 -5.88
C MET A 280 8.36 6.13 -4.54
N SER A 281 8.22 4.80 -4.55
CA SER A 281 8.43 3.97 -3.39
C SER A 281 9.81 3.31 -3.43
N LEU A 282 10.58 3.48 -2.37
CA LEU A 282 11.87 2.83 -2.14
C LEU A 282 11.80 1.90 -0.92
N LYS A 283 12.83 1.06 -0.71
CA LYS A 283 12.89 0.17 0.46
C LYS A 283 13.22 0.94 1.73
N GLU A 284 12.74 0.44 2.87
CA GLU A 284 13.10 0.95 4.20
C GLU A 284 14.54 0.57 4.60
N GLY A 285 15.07 -0.51 4.02
CA GLY A 285 16.43 -0.94 4.29
C GLY A 285 16.86 -2.06 3.37
N PHE A 286 17.96 -2.73 3.75
CA PHE A 286 18.63 -3.68 2.86
C PHE A 286 17.69 -4.74 2.26
N TYR A 287 17.61 -4.71 0.93
CA TYR A 287 17.05 -5.76 0.09
C TYR A 287 17.88 -5.87 -1.20
N PHE A 288 19.10 -6.39 -1.05
CA PHE A 288 20.05 -6.58 -2.15
C PHE A 288 20.35 -5.27 -2.90
N ASP A 289 20.16 -5.27 -4.22
CA ASP A 289 20.47 -4.14 -5.09
C ASP A 289 19.31 -3.11 -5.15
N ALA A 290 18.20 -3.35 -4.44
CA ALA A 290 17.08 -2.41 -4.41
C ALA A 290 17.46 -1.09 -3.71
N PRO A 291 17.07 0.07 -4.29
CA PRO A 291 17.34 1.36 -3.68
C PRO A 291 16.52 1.54 -2.39
N THR A 292 17.14 2.18 -1.40
CA THR A 292 16.52 2.51 -0.11
C THR A 292 16.35 4.02 0.04
N VAL A 293 15.43 4.43 0.90
CA VAL A 293 15.26 5.87 1.24
C VAL A 293 16.51 6.50 1.85
N TRP A 294 17.42 5.70 2.40
CA TRP A 294 18.66 6.13 3.05
C TRP A 294 19.86 6.18 2.10
N ASP A 295 19.74 5.66 0.88
CA ASP A 295 20.89 5.54 -0.03
C ASP A 295 21.41 6.92 -0.46
N ALA A 296 20.52 7.92 -0.56
CA ALA A 296 20.87 9.29 -0.91
C ALA A 296 21.86 9.93 0.09
N ASP A 297 21.88 9.51 1.36
CA ASP A 297 22.80 10.06 2.36
C ASP A 297 24.26 9.68 2.10
N SER A 298 24.49 8.58 1.37
CA SER A 298 25.83 8.03 1.10
C SER A 298 26.21 7.99 -0.38
N ASP A 299 25.24 8.16 -1.27
CA ASP A 299 25.41 8.15 -2.71
C ASP A 299 25.18 9.55 -3.31
N PRO A 300 26.24 10.32 -3.62
CA PRO A 300 26.10 11.66 -4.16
C PRO A 300 25.47 11.70 -5.56
N VAL A 301 25.57 10.61 -6.34
CA VAL A 301 24.96 10.55 -7.68
C VAL A 301 23.45 10.43 -7.55
N LEU A 302 23.00 9.53 -6.66
CA LEU A 302 21.57 9.38 -6.36
C LEU A 302 21.00 10.63 -5.68
N ALA A 303 21.71 11.21 -4.72
CA ALA A 303 21.31 12.45 -4.05
C ALA A 303 21.05 13.59 -5.05
N LYS A 304 21.98 13.79 -6.00
CA LYS A 304 21.83 14.77 -7.07
C LYS A 304 20.65 14.44 -7.99
N ALA A 305 20.42 13.17 -8.31
CA ALA A 305 19.30 12.78 -9.17
C ALA A 305 17.93 13.02 -8.52
N LEU A 306 17.86 12.91 -7.18
CA LEU A 306 16.68 13.13 -6.34
C LEU A 306 16.47 14.60 -5.93
N GLU A 307 17.34 15.51 -6.34
CA GLU A 307 17.20 16.94 -6.05
C GLU A 307 15.84 17.48 -6.54
N GLY A 308 15.15 18.23 -5.66
CA GLY A 308 13.80 18.73 -5.91
C GLY A 308 12.66 17.74 -5.63
N SER A 309 12.95 16.51 -5.17
CA SER A 309 11.93 15.60 -4.65
C SER A 309 11.65 15.86 -3.16
N TYR A 310 10.42 15.56 -2.71
CA TYR A 310 10.03 15.67 -1.30
C TYR A 310 10.04 14.30 -0.63
N PHE A 311 10.81 14.13 0.44
CA PHE A 311 10.84 12.89 1.22
C PHE A 311 9.79 12.93 2.32
N LEU A 312 8.82 12.03 2.27
CA LEU A 312 7.89 11.79 3.37
C LEU A 312 8.38 10.60 4.20
N SER A 313 9.12 10.91 5.26
CA SER A 313 9.77 9.92 6.12
C SER A 313 8.82 9.19 7.08
N ASP A 314 7.64 9.75 7.35
CA ASP A 314 6.67 9.09 8.23
C ASP A 314 6.01 7.91 7.49
N ASN A 315 6.29 6.69 7.97
CA ASN A 315 5.69 5.43 7.51
C ASN A 315 4.22 5.24 7.94
N ARG A 316 3.71 6.17 8.74
CA ARG A 316 2.37 6.20 9.32
C ARG A 316 1.61 7.49 8.98
N ALA A 317 2.03 8.22 7.96
CA ALA A 317 1.45 9.51 7.56
C ALA A 317 -0.06 9.42 7.34
N SER A 318 -0.82 10.32 7.96
CA SER A 318 -2.29 10.37 7.85
C SER A 318 -2.77 10.64 6.42
N LYS A 319 -4.03 10.34 6.09
CA LYS A 319 -4.61 10.71 4.78
C LYS A 319 -4.50 12.23 4.53
N ASN A 320 -4.80 13.05 5.54
CA ASN A 320 -4.67 14.51 5.47
C ASN A 320 -3.25 14.95 5.11
N GLU A 321 -2.27 14.39 5.81
CA GLU A 321 -0.86 14.71 5.64
C GLU A 321 -0.36 14.28 4.26
N LEU A 322 -0.64 13.03 3.86
CA LEU A 322 -0.25 12.52 2.55
C LEU A 322 -0.85 13.38 1.43
N LEU A 323 -2.15 13.69 1.51
CA LEU A 323 -2.81 14.52 0.50
C LEU A 323 -2.24 15.94 0.46
N LYS A 324 -1.91 16.53 1.61
CA LYS A 324 -1.26 17.84 1.68
C LYS A 324 0.10 17.80 0.98
N VAL A 325 0.96 16.85 1.35
CA VAL A 325 2.29 16.65 0.75
C VAL A 325 2.18 16.43 -0.76
N MET A 326 1.27 15.56 -1.19
CA MET A 326 1.03 15.27 -2.61
C MET A 326 0.42 16.44 -3.39
N ARG A 327 -0.16 17.45 -2.74
CA ARG A 327 -0.62 18.69 -3.40
C ARG A 327 0.50 19.71 -3.52
N GLU A 328 1.30 19.87 -2.48
CA GLU A 328 2.41 20.83 -2.41
C GLU A 328 3.60 20.37 -3.27
N ASN A 329 3.81 19.06 -3.40
CA ASN A 329 4.96 18.49 -4.08
C ASN A 329 4.49 17.60 -5.24
N PRO A 330 4.96 17.83 -6.48
CA PRO A 330 4.59 17.00 -7.63
C PRO A 330 5.34 15.66 -7.64
N PHE A 331 6.49 15.58 -6.97
CA PHE A 331 7.30 14.37 -6.84
C PHE A 331 7.61 14.07 -5.37
N VAL A 332 7.12 12.94 -4.87
CA VAL A 332 7.25 12.51 -3.48
C VAL A 332 7.97 11.16 -3.41
N ILE A 333 8.92 11.03 -2.50
CA ILE A 333 9.59 9.77 -2.16
C ILE A 333 9.00 9.25 -0.84
N ILE A 334 8.64 7.97 -0.82
CA ILE A 334 8.20 7.26 0.38
C ILE A 334 8.98 5.97 0.55
N SER A 335 9.01 5.48 1.79
CA SER A 335 9.43 4.12 2.08
C SER A 335 8.24 3.16 1.99
N ASP A 336 8.48 1.97 1.42
CA ASP A 336 7.51 0.88 1.49
C ASP A 336 7.45 0.23 2.88
N GLY A 337 8.32 0.62 3.83
CA GLY A 337 8.37 0.08 5.19
C GLY A 337 9.02 -1.30 5.29
N THR A 338 9.56 -1.85 4.21
CA THR A 338 10.00 -3.24 4.14
C THR A 338 11.50 -3.41 3.83
N ARG A 339 12.01 -4.59 4.21
CA ARG A 339 13.34 -5.11 3.83
C ARG A 339 13.19 -6.44 3.08
N GLU A 340 12.17 -6.53 2.23
CA GLU A 340 11.82 -7.75 1.50
C GLU A 340 11.19 -7.44 0.14
N ARG A 341 10.94 -8.49 -0.65
CA ARG A 341 10.15 -8.40 -1.88
C ARG A 341 8.76 -7.82 -1.55
N LEU A 342 8.18 -7.04 -2.47
CA LEU A 342 6.84 -6.44 -2.32
C LEU A 342 5.86 -7.45 -1.71
N ASN A 343 5.37 -7.15 -0.52
CA ASN A 343 4.43 -7.95 0.22
C ASN A 343 3.41 -7.00 0.84
N LEU A 344 2.21 -6.93 0.26
CA LEU A 344 1.17 -5.96 0.66
C LEU A 344 0.68 -6.18 2.10
N HIS A 345 0.97 -7.33 2.71
CA HIS A 345 0.78 -7.52 4.15
C HIS A 345 1.77 -6.75 5.01
N ARG A 346 2.95 -6.39 4.50
CA ARG A 346 4.08 -5.88 5.30
C ARG A 346 4.42 -4.42 5.01
N VAL A 347 3.74 -3.80 4.05
CA VAL A 347 4.03 -2.43 3.63
C VAL A 347 3.64 -1.42 4.71
N SER A 348 4.26 -0.25 4.67
CA SER A 348 3.92 0.89 5.53
C SER A 348 2.48 1.38 5.29
N VAL A 349 1.90 2.04 6.29
CA VAL A 349 0.57 2.66 6.16
C VAL A 349 0.61 3.76 5.10
N THR A 350 1.70 4.53 5.07
CA THR A 350 1.94 5.56 4.03
C THR A 350 1.94 4.96 2.64
N PHE A 351 2.59 3.81 2.43
CA PHE A 351 2.56 3.10 1.14
C PHE A 351 1.15 2.66 0.75
N ALA A 352 0.41 2.01 1.65
CA ALA A 352 -0.94 1.54 1.34
C ALA A 352 -1.87 2.71 0.98
N ARG A 353 -1.73 3.85 1.64
CA ARG A 353 -2.45 5.09 1.30
C ARG A 353 -1.98 5.67 -0.02
N ALA A 354 -0.69 5.70 -0.32
CA ALA A 354 -0.19 6.16 -1.60
C ALA A 354 -0.73 5.30 -2.76
N TRP A 355 -0.82 3.98 -2.56
CA TRP A 355 -1.49 3.08 -3.49
C TRP A 355 -2.97 3.43 -3.65
N LYS A 356 -3.69 3.63 -2.54
CA LYS A 356 -5.10 4.06 -2.58
C LYS A 356 -5.28 5.36 -3.34
N GLU A 357 -4.42 6.35 -3.12
CA GLU A 357 -4.54 7.67 -3.73
C GLU A 357 -4.05 7.73 -5.18
N ALA A 358 -3.29 6.73 -5.63
CA ALA A 358 -2.85 6.60 -7.02
C ALA A 358 -4.03 6.34 -7.96
N ASP A 359 -3.84 6.67 -9.23
CA ASP A 359 -4.68 6.29 -10.36
C ASP A 359 -4.06 5.11 -11.11
N LEU A 360 -2.72 5.07 -11.16
CA LEU A 360 -1.91 4.04 -11.80
C LEU A 360 -0.76 3.62 -10.89
N VAL A 361 -0.50 2.32 -10.79
CA VAL A 361 0.73 1.76 -10.22
C VAL A 361 1.63 1.33 -11.36
N LEU A 362 2.81 1.95 -11.47
CA LEU A 362 3.84 1.61 -12.43
C LEU A 362 4.97 0.85 -11.72
N ALA A 363 5.04 -0.46 -11.92
CA ALA A 363 5.95 -1.33 -11.21
C ALA A 363 7.08 -1.85 -12.11
N LYS A 364 8.32 -1.72 -11.67
CA LYS A 364 9.48 -2.19 -12.41
C LYS A 364 9.93 -3.56 -11.94
N GLY A 365 10.41 -4.39 -12.86
CA GLY A 365 11.24 -5.54 -12.56
C GLY A 365 10.49 -6.88 -12.52
N PRO A 366 11.22 -8.00 -12.72
CA PRO A 366 10.62 -9.33 -12.83
C PRO A 366 10.00 -9.81 -11.53
N LEU A 367 10.47 -9.32 -10.37
CA LEU A 367 9.93 -9.70 -9.07
C LEU A 367 8.56 -9.08 -8.83
N ASN A 368 8.36 -7.83 -9.25
CA ASN A 368 7.06 -7.17 -9.22
C ASN A 368 6.11 -7.80 -10.25
N TYR A 369 6.60 -8.17 -11.44
CA TYR A 369 5.81 -8.90 -12.43
C TYR A 369 5.24 -10.20 -11.86
N ARG A 370 6.08 -11.02 -11.22
CA ARG A 370 5.62 -12.26 -10.57
C ARG A 370 4.61 -12.01 -9.45
N ARG A 371 4.72 -10.89 -8.73
CA ARG A 371 3.86 -10.56 -7.59
C ARG A 371 2.52 -9.94 -7.98
N LEU A 372 2.51 -9.16 -9.06
CA LEU A 372 1.37 -8.34 -9.45
C LEU A 372 0.67 -8.87 -10.70
N MET A 373 1.36 -9.57 -11.59
CA MET A 373 0.76 -10.07 -12.84
C MET A 373 0.37 -11.54 -12.76
N LEU A 374 1.25 -12.41 -12.22
CA LEU A 374 1.04 -13.86 -12.18
C LEU A 374 0.16 -14.37 -11.02
N THR A 375 -0.61 -13.48 -10.41
CA THR A 375 -1.62 -13.81 -9.39
C THR A 375 -3.02 -13.53 -9.96
N SER A 376 -4.02 -14.33 -9.64
CA SER A 376 -5.41 -14.04 -10.01
C SER A 376 -6.05 -12.94 -9.16
N HIS A 377 -5.41 -12.52 -8.06
CA HIS A 377 -5.84 -11.35 -7.32
C HIS A 377 -5.96 -10.13 -8.24
N LYS A 378 -7.07 -9.42 -8.06
CA LYS A 378 -7.30 -8.11 -8.67
C LYS A 378 -6.92 -7.02 -7.68
N PHE A 379 -6.45 -5.89 -8.19
CA PHE A 379 -6.04 -4.75 -7.38
C PHE A 379 -7.06 -3.62 -7.48
N THR A 380 -7.02 -2.71 -6.51
CA THR A 380 -7.91 -1.54 -6.48
C THR A 380 -7.54 -0.48 -7.52
N ARG A 381 -6.34 -0.57 -8.09
CA ARG A 381 -5.78 0.36 -9.07
C ARG A 381 -5.31 -0.38 -10.31
N ASP A 382 -5.27 0.35 -11.40
CA ASP A 382 -4.64 -0.13 -12.63
C ASP A 382 -3.15 -0.33 -12.35
N VAL A 383 -2.62 -1.47 -12.79
CA VAL A 383 -1.21 -1.82 -12.60
C VAL A 383 -0.57 -2.04 -13.96
N ILE A 384 0.53 -1.36 -14.22
CA ILE A 384 1.44 -1.66 -15.33
C ILE A 384 2.73 -2.15 -14.72
N CYS A 385 3.18 -3.33 -15.13
CA CYS A 385 4.47 -3.86 -14.76
C CYS A 385 5.37 -3.92 -15.99
N PHE A 386 6.59 -3.41 -15.90
CA PHE A 386 7.55 -3.50 -16.98
C PHE A 386 8.85 -4.15 -16.50
N TYR A 387 9.43 -5.03 -17.33
CA TYR A 387 10.62 -5.80 -16.96
C TYR A 387 11.39 -6.27 -18.20
N ARG A 388 12.63 -6.70 -18.01
CA ARG A 388 13.44 -7.33 -19.05
C ARG A 388 13.18 -8.83 -19.09
N GLY A 389 12.82 -9.36 -20.25
CA GLY A 389 12.59 -10.80 -20.47
C GLY A 389 13.88 -11.61 -20.59
N ARG A 390 13.73 -12.93 -20.77
CA ARG A 390 14.88 -13.85 -20.95
C ARG A 390 15.65 -13.63 -22.25
N PHE A 391 14.99 -13.04 -23.26
CA PHE A 391 15.59 -12.72 -24.56
C PHE A 391 16.00 -11.25 -24.67
N ASP A 392 16.16 -10.59 -23.51
CA ASP A 392 16.62 -9.21 -23.43
C ASP A 392 15.71 -8.25 -24.21
N ASP A 393 14.42 -8.47 -24.05
CA ASP A 393 13.32 -7.71 -24.61
C ASP A 393 12.56 -6.97 -23.51
N LEU A 394 12.03 -5.78 -23.81
CA LEU A 394 11.22 -5.02 -22.85
C LEU A 394 9.82 -5.60 -22.86
N HIS A 395 9.33 -6.06 -21.71
CA HIS A 395 7.95 -6.49 -21.55
C HIS A 395 7.16 -5.45 -20.77
N LEU A 396 5.96 -5.12 -21.25
CA LEU A 396 4.95 -4.38 -20.48
C LEU A 396 3.70 -5.24 -20.33
N ALA A 397 3.31 -5.50 -19.09
CA ALA A 397 2.09 -6.20 -18.74
C ALA A 397 1.12 -5.25 -18.05
N PHE A 398 -0.14 -5.25 -18.47
CA PHE A 398 -1.21 -4.48 -17.87
C PHE A 398 -2.17 -5.38 -17.10
N LYS A 399 -2.54 -4.97 -15.89
CA LYS A 399 -3.63 -5.56 -15.12
C LYS A 399 -4.62 -4.46 -14.76
N PRO A 400 -5.85 -4.48 -15.29
CA PRO A 400 -6.84 -3.49 -14.97
C PRO A 400 -7.25 -3.60 -13.49
N LYS A 401 -7.67 -2.47 -12.92
CA LYS A 401 -8.32 -2.44 -11.60
C LYS A 401 -9.56 -3.35 -11.62
N ALA A 402 -9.91 -3.88 -10.45
CA ALA A 402 -11.10 -4.71 -10.29
C ALA A 402 -12.38 -3.98 -10.68
N GLU A 403 -13.28 -4.68 -11.37
CA GLU A 403 -14.64 -4.20 -11.64
C GLU A 403 -15.38 -3.99 -10.31
N GLY A 404 -16.14 -2.90 -10.21
CA GLY A 404 -16.84 -2.52 -8.98
C GLY A 404 -16.03 -1.73 -7.97
N VAL A 405 -14.69 -1.64 -8.07
CA VAL A 405 -13.90 -0.75 -7.20
C VAL A 405 -14.09 0.70 -7.61
N ARG A 406 -14.88 1.43 -6.83
CA ARG A 406 -15.03 2.89 -6.95
C ARG A 406 -13.95 3.61 -6.14
N LYS A 407 -13.35 4.64 -6.74
CA LYS A 407 -12.50 5.60 -6.02
C LYS A 407 -13.32 6.85 -5.76
N PHE A 408 -13.48 7.22 -4.49
CA PHE A 408 -14.03 8.52 -4.13
C PHE A 408 -12.92 9.56 -4.22
N THR A 409 -13.14 10.57 -5.06
CA THR A 409 -12.22 11.69 -5.19
C THR A 409 -12.28 12.59 -3.96
N GLU A 410 -11.22 13.34 -3.70
CA GLU A 410 -11.21 14.33 -2.62
C GLU A 410 -12.36 15.35 -2.78
N ALA A 411 -12.63 15.78 -4.02
CA ALA A 411 -13.70 16.74 -4.30
C ALA A 411 -15.10 16.16 -3.98
N GLU A 412 -15.36 14.89 -4.30
CA GLU A 412 -16.61 14.23 -3.93
C GLU A 412 -16.77 14.15 -2.41
N ILE A 413 -15.72 13.77 -1.69
CA ILE A 413 -15.75 13.66 -0.23
C ILE A 413 -15.97 15.04 0.41
N LEU A 414 -15.28 16.08 -0.10
CA LEU A 414 -15.47 17.45 0.36
C LEU A 414 -16.89 17.96 0.07
N GLY A 415 -17.42 17.70 -1.12
CA GLY A 415 -18.80 18.08 -1.47
C GLY A 415 -19.84 17.41 -0.56
N LYS A 416 -19.62 16.16 -0.15
CA LYS A 416 -20.45 15.49 0.87
C LYS A 416 -20.36 16.19 2.23
N ALA A 417 -19.15 16.49 2.70
CA ALA A 417 -18.96 17.22 3.95
C ALA A 417 -19.64 18.60 3.92
N GLU A 418 -19.49 19.35 2.82
CA GLU A 418 -20.11 20.66 2.62
C GLU A 418 -21.63 20.58 2.63
N THR A 419 -22.21 19.54 2.02
CA THR A 419 -23.65 19.28 2.04
C THR A 419 -24.16 19.08 3.47
N ILE A 420 -23.47 18.27 4.27
CA ILE A 420 -23.83 18.03 5.67
C ILE A 420 -23.70 19.33 6.48
N VAL A 421 -22.62 20.10 6.28
CA VAL A 421 -22.43 21.39 6.96
C VAL A 421 -23.51 22.41 6.57
N ALA A 422 -23.95 22.42 5.31
CA ALA A 422 -25.06 23.27 4.88
C ALA A 422 -26.37 22.91 5.59
N GLN A 423 -26.70 21.61 5.70
CA GLN A 423 -27.86 21.13 6.44
C GLN A 423 -27.81 21.51 7.93
N MET A 424 -26.63 21.41 8.56
CA MET A 424 -26.43 21.84 9.96
C MET A 424 -26.66 23.35 10.10
N ARG A 425 -26.17 24.15 9.16
CA ARG A 425 -26.37 25.61 9.16
C ARG A 425 -27.84 25.98 9.00
N GLU A 426 -28.55 25.32 8.10
CA GLU A 426 -30.00 25.50 7.91
C GLU A 426 -30.78 25.12 9.18
N ALA A 427 -30.43 24.01 9.83
CA ALA A 427 -31.05 23.60 11.09
C ALA A 427 -30.86 24.67 12.18
N ARG A 428 -29.64 25.23 12.34
CA ARG A 428 -29.39 26.33 13.27
C ARG A 428 -30.17 27.59 12.92
N ALA A 429 -30.24 27.95 11.63
CA ALA A 429 -31.02 29.10 11.18
C ALA A 429 -32.53 28.93 11.48
N ALA A 430 -33.02 27.69 11.48
CA ALA A 430 -34.37 27.34 11.90
C ALA A 430 -34.56 27.24 13.44
N GLY A 431 -33.55 27.62 14.24
CA GLY A 431 -33.60 27.60 15.69
C GLY A 431 -33.47 26.20 16.31
N ARG A 432 -33.02 25.20 15.56
CA ARG A 432 -32.78 23.84 16.06
C ARG A 432 -31.35 23.70 16.60
N ASN A 433 -31.19 22.94 17.67
CA ASN A 433 -29.86 22.52 18.14
C ASN A 433 -29.28 21.47 17.19
N VAL A 434 -27.97 21.49 16.96
CA VAL A 434 -27.29 20.48 16.16
C VAL A 434 -26.52 19.52 17.07
N MET A 435 -26.87 18.23 16.99
CA MET A 435 -26.22 17.16 17.73
C MET A 435 -25.41 16.26 16.79
N PHE A 436 -24.14 16.03 17.11
CA PHE A 436 -23.32 15.01 16.47
C PHE A 436 -23.25 13.76 17.37
N TYR A 437 -23.61 12.59 16.83
CA TYR A 437 -23.65 11.34 17.60
C TYR A 437 -22.48 10.41 17.22
N SER A 438 -21.51 10.28 18.12
CA SER A 438 -20.34 9.41 18.00
C SER A 438 -20.61 8.03 18.61
N ALA A 439 -20.42 6.95 17.86
CA ALA A 439 -20.76 5.61 18.29
C ALA A 439 -19.73 4.56 17.87
N ILE A 440 -19.79 3.39 18.52
CA ILE A 440 -19.03 2.23 18.10
C ILE A 440 -19.53 1.80 16.73
N ILE A 441 -18.70 1.96 15.69
CA ILE A 441 -18.93 1.39 14.36
C ILE A 441 -17.66 0.69 13.93
N GLY A 442 -17.80 -0.54 13.45
CA GLY A 442 -16.70 -1.40 13.03
C GLY A 442 -15.79 -1.89 14.17
N SER A 443 -15.80 -1.24 15.36
CA SER A 443 -14.75 -1.41 16.39
C SER A 443 -14.77 -2.76 17.12
N ILE A 444 -15.82 -3.56 16.89
CA ILE A 444 -16.01 -4.89 17.46
C ILE A 444 -16.00 -5.89 16.28
N PRO A 445 -15.06 -6.86 16.27
CA PRO A 445 -14.95 -7.83 15.17
C PRO A 445 -16.27 -8.53 14.86
N HIS A 446 -16.61 -8.62 13.57
CA HIS A 446 -17.84 -9.26 13.06
C HIS A 446 -19.16 -8.70 13.63
N GLN A 447 -19.18 -7.45 14.10
CA GLN A 447 -20.37 -6.82 14.70
C GLN A 447 -20.79 -5.50 14.02
N THR A 448 -20.27 -5.18 12.84
CA THR A 448 -20.58 -3.92 12.13
C THR A 448 -22.07 -3.76 11.84
N ASP A 449 -22.75 -4.81 11.36
CA ASP A 449 -24.18 -4.75 11.07
C ASP A 449 -25.01 -4.51 12.34
N MET A 450 -24.64 -5.19 13.43
CA MET A 450 -25.27 -5.00 14.74
C MET A 450 -25.00 -3.59 15.27
N ALA A 451 -23.79 -3.07 15.09
CA ALA A 451 -23.41 -1.71 15.47
C ALA A 451 -24.27 -0.66 14.75
N ILE A 452 -24.48 -0.83 13.44
CA ILE A 452 -25.34 0.04 12.63
C ILE A 452 -26.80 -0.06 13.10
N LYS A 453 -27.31 -1.26 13.40
CA LYS A 453 -28.66 -1.46 13.94
C LYS A 453 -28.86 -0.75 15.27
N ILE A 454 -27.94 -0.94 16.22
CA ILE A 454 -27.95 -0.29 17.54
C ILE A 454 -27.98 1.23 17.36
N LEU A 455 -27.07 1.77 16.55
CA LEU A 455 -26.97 3.20 16.30
C LEU A 455 -28.24 3.79 15.68
N ASN A 456 -28.77 3.16 14.63
CA ASN A 456 -29.99 3.63 13.97
C ASN A 456 -31.22 3.54 14.88
N GLY A 457 -31.33 2.47 15.68
CA GLY A 457 -32.40 2.30 16.66
C GLY A 457 -32.40 3.42 17.70
N PHE A 458 -31.23 3.73 18.26
CA PHE A 458 -31.12 4.80 19.26
C PHE A 458 -31.37 6.19 18.68
N ILE A 459 -30.82 6.50 17.49
CA ILE A 459 -31.00 7.81 16.88
C ILE A 459 -32.47 8.04 16.51
N LYS A 460 -33.19 7.01 16.06
CA LYS A 460 -34.64 7.11 15.83
C LYS A 460 -35.35 7.51 17.12
N TYR A 461 -35.05 6.84 18.24
CA TYR A 461 -35.60 7.19 19.55
C TYR A 461 -35.23 8.63 19.96
N LEU A 462 -33.98 9.06 19.79
CA LEU A 462 -33.56 10.44 20.09
C LEU A 462 -34.32 11.48 19.25
N ARG A 463 -34.57 11.20 17.96
CA ARG A 463 -35.33 12.09 17.08
C ARG A 463 -36.80 12.22 17.52
N GLU A 464 -37.38 11.17 18.12
CA GLU A 464 -38.74 11.19 18.67
C GLU A 464 -38.82 12.03 19.96
N ILE A 465 -37.84 11.92 20.86
CA ILE A 465 -37.86 12.64 22.14
C ILE A 465 -37.28 14.06 22.08
N MET A 466 -36.54 14.40 21.01
CA MET A 466 -35.93 15.73 20.81
C MET A 466 -36.30 16.34 19.45
N PRO A 467 -37.58 16.72 19.22
CA PRO A 467 -38.02 17.25 17.92
C PRO A 467 -37.32 18.56 17.53
N GLY A 468 -36.86 19.35 18.50
CA GLY A 468 -36.09 20.58 18.30
C GLY A 468 -34.61 20.40 17.96
N THR A 469 -34.14 19.15 17.83
CA THR A 469 -32.72 18.84 17.58
C THR A 469 -32.54 18.22 16.20
N PHE A 470 -31.55 18.69 15.46
CA PHE A 470 -31.05 18.05 14.24
C PHE A 470 -29.89 17.13 14.60
N ILE A 471 -30.08 15.82 14.42
CA ILE A 471 -29.10 14.79 14.82
C ILE A 471 -28.37 14.28 13.58
N VAL A 472 -27.07 14.54 13.51
CA VAL A 472 -26.15 13.98 12.52
C VAL A 472 -25.85 12.54 12.93
N ASN A 473 -26.28 11.59 12.10
CA ASN A 473 -26.04 10.16 12.27
C ASN A 473 -24.92 9.71 11.33
N PRO A 474 -23.72 9.37 11.85
CA PRO A 474 -22.65 8.92 10.97
C PRO A 474 -22.99 7.67 10.15
N ALA A 475 -23.87 6.78 10.65
CA ALA A 475 -24.28 5.57 9.92
C ALA A 475 -25.11 5.86 8.65
N GLU A 476 -25.76 7.02 8.56
CA GLU A 476 -26.58 7.39 7.39
C GLU A 476 -25.74 7.76 6.16
N HIS A 477 -24.43 7.92 6.31
CA HIS A 477 -23.53 8.36 5.24
C HIS A 477 -22.47 7.32 4.86
N PHE A 478 -22.65 6.06 5.25
CA PHE A 478 -21.84 4.95 4.75
C PHE A 478 -22.32 4.57 3.35
N GLU A 479 -21.48 4.81 2.35
CA GLU A 479 -21.71 4.36 0.98
C GLU A 479 -20.74 3.24 0.64
N GLU A 480 -21.21 2.28 -0.15
CA GLU A 480 -20.35 1.22 -0.65
C GLU A 480 -19.17 1.80 -1.44
N GLY A 481 -17.95 1.44 -1.01
CA GLY A 481 -16.70 1.96 -1.55
C GLY A 481 -16.08 3.14 -0.80
N LEU A 482 -16.78 3.76 0.18
CA LEU A 482 -16.15 4.66 1.16
C LEU A 482 -15.53 3.80 2.27
N ASP A 483 -14.23 3.98 2.51
CA ASP A 483 -13.58 3.33 3.64
C ASP A 483 -13.45 4.24 4.87
N GLY A 484 -12.94 3.67 5.97
CA GLY A 484 -12.76 4.39 7.22
C GLY A 484 -11.87 5.64 7.10
N ASP A 485 -10.87 5.65 6.22
CA ASP A 485 -10.01 6.82 6.03
C ASP A 485 -10.76 7.94 5.28
N ASP A 486 -11.62 7.59 4.32
CA ASP A 486 -12.48 8.56 3.61
C ASP A 486 -13.53 9.16 4.54
N LEU A 487 -14.18 8.32 5.34
CA LEU A 487 -15.17 8.77 6.32
C LEU A 487 -14.53 9.64 7.39
N MET A 488 -13.39 9.24 7.96
CA MET A 488 -12.70 10.08 8.95
C MET A 488 -12.26 11.42 8.35
N TYR A 489 -11.79 11.44 7.10
CA TYR A 489 -11.46 12.68 6.40
C TYR A 489 -12.67 13.60 6.23
N MET A 490 -13.81 13.05 5.81
CA MET A 490 -15.08 13.77 5.67
C MET A 490 -15.57 14.30 7.03
N TRP A 491 -15.62 13.43 8.03
CA TRP A 491 -16.17 13.74 9.34
C TRP A 491 -15.34 14.79 10.06
N GLU A 492 -14.00 14.76 9.96
CA GLU A 492 -13.18 15.80 10.56
C GLU A 492 -13.53 17.21 10.01
N LYS A 493 -13.90 17.32 8.73
CA LYS A 493 -14.35 18.60 8.15
C LYS A 493 -15.70 19.03 8.72
N VAL A 494 -16.66 18.11 8.80
CA VAL A 494 -17.99 18.38 9.38
C VAL A 494 -17.88 18.76 10.85
N GLN A 495 -17.11 18.00 11.62
CA GLN A 495 -16.90 18.16 13.05
C GLN A 495 -16.21 19.48 13.41
N ARG A 496 -15.28 19.94 12.56
CA ARG A 496 -14.57 21.21 12.74
C ARG A 496 -15.29 22.41 12.12
N SER A 497 -16.50 22.24 11.60
CA SER A 497 -17.29 23.32 10.98
C SER A 497 -17.79 24.39 11.97
N GLY A 498 -17.72 24.11 13.27
CA GLY A 498 -18.22 24.99 14.32
C GLY A 498 -19.74 25.10 14.38
N GLN A 499 -20.46 24.16 13.76
CA GLN A 499 -21.93 24.13 13.74
C GLN A 499 -22.55 23.20 14.80
N ILE A 500 -21.75 22.42 15.53
CA ILE A 500 -22.23 21.46 16.53
C ILE A 500 -22.51 22.17 17.86
N ASP A 501 -23.70 21.98 18.43
CA ASP A 501 -24.05 22.48 19.77
C ASP A 501 -23.89 21.39 20.84
N VAL A 502 -24.17 20.14 20.47
CA VAL A 502 -24.05 18.97 21.36
C VAL A 502 -23.26 17.86 20.66
N TRP A 503 -22.16 17.44 21.28
CA TRP A 503 -21.41 16.25 20.88
C TRP A 503 -21.75 15.10 21.84
N ARG A 504 -22.50 14.10 21.37
CA ARG A 504 -22.89 12.96 22.19
C ARG A 504 -22.06 11.73 21.81
N PHE A 505 -21.38 11.16 22.79
CA PHE A 505 -20.68 9.89 22.70
C PHE A 505 -21.56 8.77 23.27
N GLN A 506 -21.72 7.71 22.48
CA GLN A 506 -22.53 6.54 22.83
C GLN A 506 -22.11 5.97 24.19
N THR A 507 -23.08 5.79 25.07
CA THR A 507 -22.93 5.19 26.39
C THR A 507 -23.42 3.74 26.40
N HIS A 508 -23.10 2.98 27.46
CA HIS A 508 -23.66 1.64 27.65
C HIS A 508 -25.19 1.67 27.72
N TYR A 509 -25.76 2.70 28.36
CA TYR A 509 -27.22 2.90 28.41
C TYR A 509 -27.83 3.06 27.03
N ASP A 510 -27.17 3.81 26.13
CA ASP A 510 -27.64 4.00 24.77
C ASP A 510 -27.73 2.66 24.03
N ILE A 511 -26.73 1.78 24.25
CA ILE A 511 -26.67 0.44 23.66
C ILE A 511 -27.77 -0.45 24.27
N GLU A 512 -27.92 -0.49 25.59
CA GLU A 512 -28.98 -1.24 26.29
C GLU A 512 -30.37 -0.82 25.80
N LYS A 513 -30.61 0.48 25.71
CA LYS A 513 -31.88 1.01 25.22
C LYS A 513 -32.13 0.64 23.77
N SER A 514 -31.08 0.60 22.94
CA SER A 514 -31.21 0.15 21.55
C SER A 514 -31.67 -1.31 21.44
N PHE A 515 -31.08 -2.21 22.23
CA PHE A 515 -31.51 -3.61 22.28
C PHE A 515 -32.97 -3.74 22.73
N GLU A 516 -33.38 -2.98 23.74
CA GLU A 516 -34.78 -2.90 24.18
C GLU A 516 -35.71 -2.44 23.04
N LEU A 517 -35.36 -1.36 22.34
CA LEU A 517 -36.14 -0.80 21.22
C LEU A 517 -36.23 -1.75 20.01
N MET A 518 -35.23 -2.61 19.81
CA MET A 518 -35.21 -3.63 18.76
C MET A 518 -35.95 -4.91 19.16
N GLY A 519 -36.33 -5.06 20.44
CA GLY A 519 -36.91 -6.32 20.96
C GLY A 519 -35.92 -7.48 20.98
N GLU A 520 -34.61 -7.20 20.95
CA GLU A 520 -33.55 -8.21 20.92
C GLU A 520 -32.85 -8.30 22.30
N LYS A 521 -32.37 -9.49 22.67
CA LYS A 521 -31.56 -9.65 23.87
C LYS A 521 -30.13 -9.17 23.60
N MET A 522 -29.60 -8.34 24.51
CA MET A 522 -28.20 -7.94 24.47
C MET A 522 -27.29 -9.15 24.55
N THR A 523 -26.33 -9.25 23.62
CA THR A 523 -25.32 -10.32 23.64
C THR A 523 -24.16 -9.95 24.57
N ALA A 524 -23.46 -10.97 25.09
CA ALA A 524 -22.30 -10.76 25.97
C ALA A 524 -21.19 -9.91 25.34
N ILE A 525 -21.09 -9.91 24.01
CA ILE A 525 -20.12 -9.10 23.27
C ILE A 525 -20.39 -7.59 23.44
N TRP A 526 -21.63 -7.17 23.64
CA TRP A 526 -22.02 -5.75 23.76
C TRP A 526 -22.19 -5.28 25.21
N ALA A 527 -22.23 -6.21 26.16
CA ALA A 527 -22.44 -5.90 27.57
C ALA A 527 -21.35 -4.97 28.12
N GLY A 528 -21.75 -3.85 28.73
CA GLY A 528 -20.87 -2.88 29.36
C GLY A 528 -19.97 -2.08 28.40
N LYS A 529 -20.12 -2.25 27.09
CA LYS A 529 -19.36 -1.47 26.10
C LYS A 529 -19.96 -0.08 25.93
N ASP A 530 -19.12 0.85 25.52
CA ASP A 530 -19.48 2.21 25.15
C ASP A 530 -18.48 2.74 24.10
N SER A 531 -18.66 3.97 23.66
CA SER A 531 -17.79 4.63 22.66
C SER A 531 -16.28 4.61 22.99
N THR A 532 -15.86 4.36 24.24
CA THR A 532 -14.43 4.22 24.59
C THR A 532 -13.77 2.99 23.97
N TYR A 533 -14.57 2.04 23.49
CA TYR A 533 -14.10 0.85 22.75
C TYR A 533 -13.93 1.12 21.24
N SER A 534 -14.06 2.38 20.80
CA SER A 534 -13.87 2.76 19.40
C SER A 534 -12.66 3.69 19.20
N THR A 535 -11.79 3.28 18.29
CA THR A 535 -10.66 4.08 17.80
C THR A 535 -11.13 5.34 17.07
N GLY A 536 -12.23 5.25 16.32
CA GLY A 536 -12.90 6.39 15.69
C GLY A 536 -13.35 7.39 16.74
N CYS A 537 -14.12 6.94 17.73
CA CYS A 537 -14.58 7.80 18.82
C CYS A 537 -13.43 8.41 19.64
N THR A 538 -12.28 7.72 19.77
CA THR A 538 -11.10 8.27 20.45
C THR A 538 -10.54 9.49 19.71
N LYS A 539 -10.45 9.44 18.37
CA LYS A 539 -10.08 10.60 17.55
C LYS A 539 -11.12 11.70 17.63
N GLU A 540 -12.39 11.35 17.56
CA GLU A 540 -13.49 12.29 17.68
C GLU A 540 -13.49 13.01 19.03
N MET A 541 -13.15 12.33 20.13
CA MET A 541 -13.00 12.96 21.44
C MET A 541 -11.88 14.01 21.45
N HIS A 542 -10.73 13.72 20.83
CA HIS A 542 -9.68 14.74 20.66
C HIS A 542 -10.16 15.96 19.86
N ILE A 543 -10.95 15.75 18.80
CA ILE A 543 -11.52 16.83 18.00
C ILE A 543 -12.55 17.61 18.82
N ALA A 544 -13.45 16.94 19.52
CA ALA A 544 -14.50 17.55 20.35
C ALA A 544 -13.90 18.48 21.41
N LEU A 545 -12.89 18.01 22.15
CA LEU A 545 -12.17 18.84 23.13
C LEU A 545 -11.46 20.03 22.46
N SER A 546 -10.86 19.81 21.28
CA SER A 546 -10.22 20.87 20.51
C SER A 546 -11.21 21.93 20.00
N VAL A 547 -12.43 21.54 19.65
CA VAL A 547 -13.50 22.45 19.20
C VAL A 547 -14.09 23.17 20.41
N GLN A 548 -14.37 22.48 21.51
CA GLN A 548 -14.90 23.08 22.74
C GLN A 548 -13.96 24.15 23.32
N ALA A 549 -12.65 23.95 23.21
CA ALA A 549 -11.67 24.98 23.60
C ALA A 549 -11.81 26.29 22.82
N LYS A 550 -12.38 26.26 21.60
CA LYS A 550 -12.66 27.43 20.76
C LYS A 550 -14.13 27.90 20.85
N GLN A 551 -15.03 27.00 21.25
CA GLN A 551 -16.48 27.19 21.36
C GLN A 551 -16.94 26.65 22.72
N PRO A 552 -16.80 27.43 23.81
CA PRO A 552 -17.08 26.98 25.18
C PRO A 552 -18.54 26.54 25.41
N GLU A 553 -19.46 27.01 24.56
CA GLU A 553 -20.88 26.65 24.55
C GLU A 553 -21.16 25.22 24.07
N LEU A 554 -20.22 24.58 23.38
CA LEU A 554 -20.33 23.19 22.94
C LEU A 554 -20.45 22.26 24.14
N GLN A 555 -21.53 21.48 24.20
CA GLN A 555 -21.73 20.45 25.21
C GLN A 555 -21.18 19.11 24.75
N ILE A 556 -20.32 18.49 25.55
CA ILE A 556 -19.85 17.11 25.32
C ILE A 556 -20.55 16.19 26.33
N ILE A 557 -21.28 15.20 25.85
CA ILE A 557 -22.07 14.25 26.64
C ILE A 557 -21.55 12.85 26.39
N GLY A 558 -21.34 12.04 27.43
CA GLY A 558 -20.95 10.64 27.31
C GLY A 558 -19.91 10.21 28.35
N PRO A 559 -19.12 9.15 28.07
CA PRO A 559 -18.08 8.70 28.97
C PRO A 559 -17.02 9.78 29.22
N ASN A 560 -16.36 9.73 30.39
CA ASN A 560 -15.30 10.68 30.74
C ASN A 560 -14.16 10.62 29.70
N PRO A 561 -13.68 11.77 29.17
CA PRO A 561 -12.59 11.84 28.19
C PRO A 561 -11.36 11.02 28.56
N GLU A 562 -10.97 10.96 29.84
CA GLU A 562 -9.81 10.17 30.28
C GLU A 562 -9.92 8.69 29.91
N LYS A 563 -11.13 8.12 29.88
CA LYS A 563 -11.33 6.71 29.53
C LYS A 563 -10.98 6.41 28.08
N PHE A 564 -11.11 7.38 27.18
CA PHE A 564 -10.69 7.25 25.78
C PHE A 564 -9.16 7.22 25.65
N PHE A 565 -8.43 7.89 26.54
CA PHE A 565 -6.98 8.08 26.42
C PHE A 565 -6.12 7.10 27.22
N ARG A 566 -6.72 6.23 28.04
CA ARG A 566 -5.99 5.19 28.82
C ARG A 566 -5.31 4.13 27.94
N ARG A 567 -5.71 4.07 26.67
CA ARG A 567 -5.36 3.06 25.68
C ARG A 567 -4.44 3.71 24.64
N ARG A 568 -3.17 3.93 25.02
CA ARG A 568 -2.26 4.91 24.37
C ARG A 568 -1.64 4.51 23.01
N GLU A 569 -1.89 3.33 22.45
CA GLU A 569 -1.36 2.99 21.13
C GLU A 569 -2.37 2.20 20.31
N TYR A 570 -3.07 2.87 19.39
CA TYR A 570 -3.90 2.19 18.39
C TYR A 570 -3.49 2.61 16.99
N GLY A 571 -3.00 1.61 16.27
CA GLY A 571 -2.51 1.74 14.91
C GLY A 571 -3.58 2.27 13.96
N ILE A 572 -3.08 2.97 12.97
CA ILE A 572 -3.87 3.68 11.99
C ILE A 572 -4.59 2.68 11.07
N GLY A 573 -5.90 2.86 10.89
CA GLY A 573 -6.75 1.98 10.07
C GLY A 573 -7.50 0.89 10.85
N LYS A 574 -7.38 0.85 12.18
CA LYS A 574 -8.02 -0.18 13.01
C LYS A 574 -9.42 0.24 13.42
N PHE A 575 -10.42 -0.60 13.12
CA PHE A 575 -11.67 -0.65 13.85
C PHE A 575 -11.66 -1.83 14.84
N PHE A 576 -10.62 -2.03 15.64
CA PHE A 576 -10.71 -2.98 16.75
C PHE A 576 -9.52 -2.85 17.69
N ASP A 577 -9.77 -3.30 18.90
CA ASP A 577 -8.79 -3.53 19.95
C ASP A 577 -8.00 -4.80 19.60
N ALA A 578 -6.72 -4.67 19.28
CA ALA A 578 -5.82 -5.81 19.38
C ALA A 578 -5.53 -5.96 20.87
N GLY A 579 -6.13 -6.97 21.51
CA GLY A 579 -5.82 -7.30 22.89
C GLY A 579 -4.31 -7.49 23.02
N ILE A 580 -3.67 -6.58 23.74
CA ILE A 580 -2.34 -6.80 24.28
C ILE A 580 -2.56 -7.74 25.46
N GLU A 581 -2.14 -8.99 25.32
CA GLU A 581 -1.54 -9.70 26.45
C GLU A 581 -0.07 -9.28 26.57
#